data_AF-U5H5M9-F1
#
_entry.id   AF-U5H5M9-F1
#
_cell.length_a   1.000
_cell.length_b   1.000
_cell.length_c   1.000
_cell.angle_alpha   90.00
_cell.angle_beta   90.00
_cell.angle_gamma   90.00
#
_symmetry.space_group_name_H-M   'P 1'
#
loop_
_entity.id
_entity.type
_entity.pdbx_description
1 polymer ?
#
loop_
_entity_poly.entity_id
_entity_poly.type
_entity_poly.pdbx_seq_one_letter_code
_entity_poly.pdbx_strand_id
1 'polypeptide(L)'
;MVGSYTLLSALALSSVAAAFPGSKHCGPKPCKLCFNSRNNRLHFVNGVFRTTVFTDLHYGEAQGIEWEPWGKLQDDTSDHIMRTILQAEKPHLVVFNGDQVTGEGLLAENATDAYDNCLKVTVNSNTPFAAIYGNHDNAVNISHTQLYEHEKLNYKDLSMTQANPDSATDQNGIYNYVLPVFEDRTAKAPSLLLWFFDSRSGIFPNPNQYEDWVDAKVGPWIKSTADCILSTYKLRSLPPSLTFVHIPVSRMKQLQHGVVDLRPPSYRPVFINDDPVDSQGEHHLAVHKPDAPFWTALRDTLNGANENGVIATVVGHDHENDWCAESNTSHWPHCFARHTGQGGYGVQARGSRVIEVRSGLNRKNKETQAKGIAQHLGRDVITLDLRNHGLSPHAPEAAYSDLAGDVRKFIDDHKLRKICLVGHSMGGKVAMALTLEPHEQIKQLVVVDIAPGTGAISPEFRAYLTAMKEINDAKVMSRKEADAILAKTEPDLGVRQFLLTNLIRNSDSTPYSFRLPLDYLSKQIDEIGSFPFAPGTKEWTGPTLFLKGAKSKYINRRNIPLCEGYFPKMELKTLETGHWVHAEKPREFLQALEEFLDKNS
;
A
#
# COMPACT_ATOMS: atom_id res chain seq x y z
N MET A 1 3.52 -49.98 33.08
CA MET A 1 2.69 -49.65 34.26
C MET A 1 2.32 -48.19 34.12
N VAL A 2 1.24 -47.84 33.39
CA VAL A 2 -0.18 -47.90 33.77
C VAL A 2 -0.43 -47.20 35.09
N GLY A 3 -1.19 -46.10 35.01
CA GLY A 3 -1.68 -45.32 36.14
C GLY A 3 -2.72 -44.32 35.67
N SER A 4 -3.77 -44.81 35.01
CA SER A 4 -5.01 -44.08 34.74
C SER A 4 -5.83 -43.97 36.03
N TYR A 5 -6.41 -42.79 36.31
CA TYR A 5 -7.67 -42.68 37.03
C TYR A 5 -8.54 -41.60 36.39
N THR A 6 -9.66 -42.06 35.86
CA THR A 6 -10.84 -41.30 35.43
C THR A 6 -11.87 -41.44 36.55
N LEU A 7 -12.59 -40.38 36.94
CA LEU A 7 -14.06 -40.33 36.96
C LEU A 7 -14.65 -39.04 37.58
N LEU A 8 -15.53 -38.45 36.77
CA LEU A 8 -16.87 -37.89 37.03
C LEU A 8 -17.11 -36.61 37.89
N SER A 9 -17.75 -35.70 37.15
CA SER A 9 -18.64 -34.56 37.43
C SER A 9 -19.68 -34.68 38.56
N ALA A 10 -19.96 -33.52 39.19
CA ALA A 10 -21.30 -33.11 39.61
C ALA A 10 -21.38 -31.57 39.79
N LEU A 11 -22.38 -30.95 39.17
CA LEU A 11 -22.75 -29.53 39.29
C LEU A 11 -23.27 -29.17 40.69
N ALA A 12 -22.99 -27.94 41.13
CA ALA A 12 -23.89 -27.19 42.00
C ALA A 12 -23.79 -25.68 41.67
N LEU A 13 -24.89 -25.12 41.18
CA LEU A 13 -25.12 -23.68 40.98
C LEU A 13 -25.17 -22.98 42.33
N SER A 14 -24.39 -21.90 42.50
CA SER A 14 -24.77 -20.80 43.37
C SER A 14 -24.22 -19.50 42.81
N SER A 15 -25.15 -18.64 42.40
CA SER A 15 -24.97 -17.25 42.02
C SER A 15 -24.19 -16.47 43.08
N VAL A 16 -22.95 -16.10 42.76
CA VAL A 16 -22.25 -14.99 43.39
C VAL A 16 -21.52 -14.25 42.28
N ALA A 17 -21.92 -13.00 42.04
CA ALA A 17 -21.22 -12.07 41.17
C ALA A 17 -19.78 -11.91 41.69
N ALA A 18 -18.84 -12.65 41.13
CA ALA A 18 -17.42 -12.53 41.42
C ALA A 18 -16.83 -11.50 40.45
N ALA A 19 -16.48 -10.34 40.99
CA ALA A 19 -15.65 -9.37 40.31
C ALA A 19 -14.38 -10.05 39.78
N PHE A 20 -14.15 -9.93 38.46
CA PHE A 20 -13.01 -10.51 37.78
C PHE A 20 -11.68 -9.97 38.33
N PRO A 21 -10.69 -10.82 38.61
CA PRO A 21 -9.32 -10.38 38.85
C PRO A 21 -8.66 -10.01 37.51
N GLY A 22 -8.65 -8.72 37.20
CA GLY A 22 -7.49 -8.05 36.61
C GLY A 22 -7.13 -8.31 35.14
N SER A 23 -8.08 -8.20 34.21
CA SER A 23 -7.76 -7.37 33.03
C SER A 23 -7.75 -5.92 33.54
N LYS A 24 -6.74 -5.10 33.21
CA LYS A 24 -6.70 -3.71 33.69
C LYS A 24 -7.94 -2.98 33.16
N HIS A 25 -8.97 -2.86 34.00
CA HIS A 25 -10.16 -2.05 33.72
C HIS A 25 -9.72 -0.60 33.47
N CYS A 26 -10.15 -0.05 32.34
CA CYS A 26 -9.94 1.35 31.97
C CYS A 26 -10.87 2.23 32.80
N GLY A 27 -10.36 2.76 33.92
CA GLY A 27 -11.07 3.78 34.70
C GLY A 27 -11.19 5.13 33.97
N PRO A 28 -12.06 6.03 34.46
CA PRO A 28 -12.46 7.26 33.76
C PRO A 28 -11.38 8.36 33.86
N LYS A 29 -10.53 8.48 32.84
CA LYS A 29 -9.65 9.64 32.56
C LYS A 29 -9.46 9.77 31.02
N PRO A 30 -9.23 10.98 30.47
CA PRO A 30 -9.75 11.37 29.15
C PRO A 30 -8.97 10.90 27.91
N CYS A 31 -8.03 9.96 28.04
CA CYS A 31 -7.30 9.40 26.90
C CYS A 31 -6.55 8.13 27.34
N LYS A 32 -7.17 6.97 27.14
CA LYS A 32 -6.50 5.66 27.23
C LYS A 32 -6.88 4.80 26.04
N LEU A 33 -6.09 4.89 24.98
CA LEU A 33 -6.07 3.88 23.95
C LEU A 33 -5.43 2.60 24.51
N CYS A 34 -6.11 1.47 24.34
CA CYS A 34 -5.69 0.17 24.86
C CYS A 34 -4.62 -0.44 23.94
N PHE A 35 -3.39 0.04 24.01
CA PHE A 35 -2.31 -0.54 23.21
C PHE A 35 -1.80 -1.84 23.82
N ASN A 36 -1.55 -2.85 22.97
CA ASN A 36 -0.98 -4.12 23.40
C ASN A 36 0.37 -3.94 24.09
N SER A 37 0.72 -4.91 24.94
CA SER A 37 2.03 -4.95 25.59
C SER A 37 3.16 -4.88 24.54
N ARG A 38 4.35 -4.39 24.93
CA ARG A 38 5.49 -4.26 24.00
C ARG A 38 5.86 -5.57 23.30
N ASN A 39 5.54 -6.72 23.89
CA ASN A 39 5.83 -8.04 23.32
C ASN A 39 4.83 -8.47 22.24
N ASN A 40 3.59 -7.96 22.25
CA ASN A 40 2.53 -8.32 21.31
C ASN A 40 2.10 -7.15 20.40
N ARG A 41 2.99 -6.18 20.16
CA ARG A 41 2.69 -5.05 19.28
C ARG A 41 2.98 -5.37 17.81
N LEU A 42 2.12 -4.88 16.93
CA LEU A 42 2.33 -4.92 15.49
C LEU A 42 3.52 -4.05 15.11
N HIS A 43 4.38 -4.55 14.24
CA HIS A 43 5.54 -3.81 13.78
C HIS A 43 5.94 -4.25 12.37
N PHE A 44 6.62 -3.35 11.65
CA PHE A 44 7.25 -3.69 10.39
C PHE A 44 8.34 -4.74 10.63
N VAL A 45 8.44 -5.71 9.72
CA VAL A 45 9.51 -6.70 9.67
C VAL A 45 10.31 -6.43 8.41
N ASN A 46 11.59 -6.10 8.57
CA ASN A 46 12.47 -5.70 7.46
C ASN A 46 11.88 -4.55 6.62
N GLY A 47 11.25 -3.59 7.30
CA GLY A 47 10.62 -2.44 6.66
C GLY A 47 9.33 -2.77 5.89
N VAL A 48 8.75 -3.96 6.07
CA VAL A 48 7.48 -4.37 5.43
C VAL A 48 6.45 -4.71 6.50
N PHE A 49 5.23 -4.22 6.33
CA PHE A 49 4.05 -4.63 7.06
C PHE A 49 3.01 -5.10 6.05
N ARG A 50 2.53 -6.33 6.23
CA ARG A 50 1.66 -7.02 5.27
C ARG A 50 0.38 -7.44 5.98
N THR A 51 -0.73 -7.03 5.42
CA THR A 51 -2.07 -7.34 5.89
C THR A 51 -2.78 -8.17 4.84
N THR A 52 -3.34 -9.31 5.22
CA THR A 52 -4.26 -10.09 4.38
C THR A 52 -5.67 -9.86 4.87
N VAL A 53 -6.59 -9.49 3.98
CA VAL A 53 -7.98 -9.18 4.31
C VAL A 53 -8.87 -10.34 3.86
N PHE A 54 -9.48 -11.04 4.81
CA PHE A 54 -10.54 -12.00 4.55
C PHE A 54 -11.87 -11.32 4.77
N THR A 55 -12.74 -11.41 3.76
CA THR A 55 -13.98 -10.63 3.68
C THR A 55 -15.12 -11.58 3.34
N ASP A 56 -16.24 -11.38 4.03
CA ASP A 56 -17.53 -12.03 3.76
C ASP A 56 -17.37 -13.56 3.67
N LEU A 57 -17.05 -14.18 4.81
CA LEU A 57 -16.76 -15.61 4.87
C LEU A 57 -18.02 -16.46 4.95
N HIS A 58 -19.07 -15.96 5.62
CA HIS A 58 -20.38 -16.62 5.73
C HIS A 58 -20.31 -18.07 6.23
N TYR A 59 -19.58 -18.32 7.32
CA TYR A 59 -19.52 -19.65 7.91
C TYR A 59 -20.87 -20.05 8.54
N GLY A 60 -21.20 -21.33 8.45
CA GLY A 60 -22.37 -21.91 9.13
C GLY A 60 -23.69 -21.82 8.34
N GLU A 61 -23.63 -21.66 7.02
CA GLU A 61 -24.83 -21.81 6.17
C GLU A 61 -25.37 -23.25 6.20
N ALA A 62 -26.69 -23.40 6.10
CA ALA A 62 -27.41 -24.68 6.17
C ALA A 62 -27.08 -25.56 7.39
N GLN A 63 -26.75 -24.95 8.53
CA GLN A 63 -26.46 -25.68 9.76
C GLN A 63 -27.66 -26.51 10.23
N GLY A 64 -27.43 -27.80 10.56
CA GLY A 64 -28.48 -28.71 11.03
C GLY A 64 -29.34 -29.35 9.94
N ILE A 65 -29.06 -29.10 8.65
CA ILE A 65 -29.74 -29.75 7.53
C ILE A 65 -28.92 -30.97 7.07
N GLU A 66 -29.08 -32.11 7.75
CA GLU A 66 -28.25 -33.31 7.55
C GLU A 66 -28.22 -33.87 6.11
N TRP A 67 -29.26 -33.61 5.31
CA TRP A 67 -29.37 -34.08 3.93
C TRP A 67 -28.78 -33.11 2.88
N GLU A 68 -28.28 -31.94 3.29
CA GLU A 68 -27.72 -30.91 2.41
C GLU A 68 -26.31 -30.49 2.90
N PRO A 69 -25.25 -31.19 2.47
CA PRO A 69 -23.89 -30.93 2.98
C PRO A 69 -23.22 -29.67 2.40
N TRP A 70 -23.95 -28.86 1.61
CA TRP A 70 -23.36 -27.79 0.81
C TRP A 70 -22.74 -26.69 1.67
N GLY A 71 -23.36 -26.31 2.80
CA GLY A 71 -22.80 -25.30 3.70
C GLY A 71 -21.47 -25.74 4.30
N LYS A 72 -21.39 -26.98 4.78
CA LYS A 72 -20.11 -27.55 5.25
C LYS A 72 -19.06 -27.61 4.14
N LEU A 73 -19.45 -27.96 2.91
CA LEU A 73 -18.53 -27.98 1.76
C LEU A 73 -18.02 -26.57 1.42
N GLN A 74 -18.83 -25.54 1.57
CA GLN A 74 -18.40 -24.15 1.42
C GLN A 74 -17.42 -23.75 2.52
N ASP A 75 -17.69 -24.06 3.79
CA ASP A 75 -16.77 -23.82 4.90
C ASP A 75 -15.40 -24.50 4.67
N ASP A 76 -15.42 -25.79 4.28
CA ASP A 76 -14.20 -26.55 3.96
C ASP A 76 -13.43 -25.97 2.75
N THR A 77 -14.15 -25.33 1.81
CA THR A 77 -13.54 -24.66 0.65
C THR A 77 -12.95 -23.30 1.04
N SER A 78 -13.67 -22.52 1.85
CA SER A 78 -13.19 -21.28 2.46
C SER A 78 -11.90 -21.51 3.24
N ASP A 79 -11.85 -22.58 4.03
CA ASP A 79 -10.66 -23.03 4.72
C ASP A 79 -9.47 -23.26 3.77
N HIS A 80 -9.72 -23.93 2.64
CA HIS A 80 -8.69 -24.23 1.65
C HIS A 80 -8.15 -22.96 0.99
N ILE A 81 -9.03 -22.02 0.65
CA ILE A 81 -8.68 -20.71 0.10
C ILE A 81 -7.83 -19.92 1.10
N MET A 82 -8.31 -19.79 2.34
CA MET A 82 -7.60 -19.08 3.40
C MET A 82 -6.22 -19.71 3.66
N ARG A 83 -6.12 -21.04 3.77
CA ARG A 83 -4.83 -21.73 3.96
C ARG A 83 -3.86 -21.44 2.83
N THR A 84 -4.33 -21.50 1.58
CA THR A 84 -3.52 -21.24 0.39
C THR A 84 -2.96 -19.81 0.40
N ILE A 85 -3.81 -18.83 0.75
CA ILE A 85 -3.42 -17.42 0.82
C ILE A 85 -2.43 -17.19 1.96
N LEU A 86 -2.68 -17.71 3.16
CA LEU A 86 -1.76 -17.53 4.30
C LEU A 86 -0.38 -18.14 4.03
N GLN A 87 -0.33 -19.29 3.35
CA GLN A 87 0.93 -19.94 2.96
C GLN A 87 1.72 -19.12 1.94
N ALA A 88 1.02 -18.52 0.96
CA ALA A 88 1.64 -17.68 -0.07
C ALA A 88 2.10 -16.33 0.49
N GLU A 89 1.21 -15.64 1.21
CA GLU A 89 1.39 -14.23 1.56
C GLU A 89 2.14 -14.02 2.87
N LYS A 90 2.03 -14.96 3.82
CA LYS A 90 2.66 -14.90 5.16
C LYS A 90 2.47 -13.52 5.81
N PRO A 91 1.22 -13.09 6.06
CA PRO A 91 0.94 -11.76 6.56
C PRO A 91 1.40 -11.57 8.01
N HIS A 92 1.60 -10.31 8.38
CA HIS A 92 1.88 -9.90 9.76
C HIS A 92 0.59 -9.72 10.57
N LEU A 93 -0.53 -9.49 9.88
CA LEU A 93 -1.87 -9.37 10.44
C LEU A 93 -2.89 -9.89 9.43
N VAL A 94 -3.83 -10.70 9.90
CA VAL A 94 -5.08 -11.00 9.17
C VAL A 94 -6.15 -10.02 9.60
N VAL A 95 -6.90 -9.47 8.65
CA VAL A 95 -8.09 -8.66 8.94
C VAL A 95 -9.31 -9.43 8.45
N PHE A 96 -10.23 -9.72 9.36
CA PHE A 96 -11.56 -10.23 9.08
C PHE A 96 -12.49 -9.03 8.91
N ASN A 97 -13.01 -8.81 7.70
CA ASN A 97 -13.68 -7.57 7.31
C ASN A 97 -15.14 -7.81 6.91
N GLY A 98 -16.00 -8.02 7.91
CA GLY A 98 -17.44 -8.21 7.71
C GLY A 98 -17.87 -9.64 7.41
N ASP A 99 -19.11 -9.94 7.78
CA ASP A 99 -19.87 -11.18 7.54
C ASP A 99 -19.05 -12.46 7.71
N GLN A 100 -18.52 -12.67 8.91
CA GLN A 100 -17.73 -13.85 9.25
C GLN A 100 -18.58 -15.12 9.31
N VAL A 101 -19.78 -15.00 9.87
CA VAL A 101 -20.77 -16.07 9.99
C VAL A 101 -22.09 -15.66 9.35
N THR A 102 -22.90 -16.63 8.94
CA THR A 102 -24.29 -16.40 8.54
C THR A 102 -25.19 -16.56 9.77
N GLY A 103 -25.20 -15.55 10.65
CA GLY A 103 -25.80 -15.63 11.98
C GLY A 103 -27.28 -16.02 12.01
N GLU A 104 -28.05 -15.66 10.98
CA GLU A 104 -29.45 -16.05 10.81
C GLU A 104 -29.65 -17.52 10.44
N GLY A 105 -28.60 -18.18 9.93
CA GLY A 105 -28.56 -19.61 9.63
C GLY A 105 -28.06 -20.48 10.78
N LEU A 106 -27.53 -19.87 11.85
CA LEU A 106 -26.94 -20.61 12.97
C LEU A 106 -27.99 -21.12 13.96
N LEU A 107 -27.68 -22.22 14.65
CA LEU A 107 -28.46 -22.68 15.79
C LEU A 107 -27.95 -22.01 17.08
N ALA A 108 -28.86 -21.55 17.94
CA ALA A 108 -28.52 -20.84 19.18
C ALA A 108 -27.56 -21.62 20.11
N GLU A 109 -27.64 -22.96 20.07
CA GLU A 109 -26.84 -23.85 20.91
C GLU A 109 -25.35 -23.92 20.53
N ASN A 110 -24.99 -23.59 19.28
CA ASN A 110 -23.64 -23.74 18.75
C ASN A 110 -23.21 -22.60 17.81
N ALA A 111 -23.84 -21.44 17.91
CA ALA A 111 -23.56 -20.30 17.04
C ALA A 111 -22.07 -19.87 17.08
N THR A 112 -21.41 -20.00 18.24
CA THR A 112 -19.96 -19.70 18.37
C THR A 112 -19.06 -20.74 17.69
N ASP A 113 -19.53 -21.97 17.45
CA ASP A 113 -18.73 -23.02 16.80
C ASP A 113 -18.45 -22.67 15.33
N ALA A 114 -19.41 -22.05 14.64
CA ALA A 114 -19.20 -21.54 13.29
C ALA A 114 -18.10 -20.46 13.27
N TYR A 115 -18.06 -19.62 14.29
CA TYR A 115 -17.03 -18.59 14.43
C TYR A 115 -15.65 -19.19 14.76
N ASP A 116 -15.59 -20.21 15.61
CA ASP A 116 -14.36 -20.97 15.85
C ASP A 116 -13.85 -21.63 14.56
N ASN A 117 -14.76 -22.18 13.76
CA ASN A 117 -14.43 -22.74 12.46
C ASN A 117 -13.88 -21.70 11.48
N CYS A 118 -14.47 -20.51 11.45
CA CYS A 118 -13.98 -19.38 10.66
C CYS A 118 -12.55 -18.97 11.06
N LEU A 119 -12.27 -18.87 12.38
CA LEU A 119 -10.98 -18.43 12.87
C LEU A 119 -9.88 -19.51 12.80
N LYS A 120 -10.24 -20.80 12.76
CA LYS A 120 -9.29 -21.90 12.96
C LYS A 120 -8.09 -21.86 12.01
N VAL A 121 -8.28 -21.47 10.74
CA VAL A 121 -7.18 -21.45 9.77
C VAL A 121 -6.13 -20.40 10.14
N THR A 122 -6.57 -19.21 10.52
CA THR A 122 -5.71 -18.11 10.95
C THR A 122 -5.07 -18.37 12.31
N VAL A 123 -5.82 -18.99 13.23
CA VAL A 123 -5.30 -19.36 14.55
C VAL A 123 -4.23 -20.45 14.42
N ASN A 124 -4.48 -21.48 13.59
CA ASN A 124 -3.53 -22.56 13.36
C ASN A 124 -2.26 -22.10 12.63
N SER A 125 -2.31 -21.01 11.85
CA SER A 125 -1.11 -20.41 11.26
C SER A 125 -0.31 -19.54 12.25
N ASN A 126 -0.77 -19.43 13.50
CA ASN A 126 -0.19 -18.57 14.53
C ASN A 126 -0.03 -17.12 14.06
N THR A 127 -1.00 -16.64 13.29
CA THR A 127 -1.00 -15.29 12.73
C THR A 127 -1.94 -14.40 13.56
N PRO A 128 -1.47 -13.24 14.06
CA PRO A 128 -2.36 -12.28 14.70
C PRO A 128 -3.49 -11.84 13.79
N PHE A 129 -4.66 -11.59 14.35
CA PHE A 129 -5.81 -11.14 13.58
C PHE A 129 -6.60 -10.02 14.26
N ALA A 130 -7.33 -9.25 13.46
CA ALA A 130 -8.24 -8.22 13.91
C ALA A 130 -9.56 -8.35 13.12
N ALA A 131 -10.69 -8.13 13.76
CA ALA A 131 -12.00 -8.30 13.14
C ALA A 131 -12.83 -7.00 13.17
N ILE A 132 -13.57 -6.76 12.10
CA ILE A 132 -14.82 -6.03 12.15
C ILE A 132 -15.94 -6.97 11.73
N TYR A 133 -17.10 -6.76 12.34
CA TYR A 133 -18.26 -7.60 12.16
C TYR A 133 -19.23 -6.94 11.16
N GLY A 134 -19.98 -7.77 10.45
CA GLY A 134 -20.99 -7.32 9.50
C GLY A 134 -22.42 -7.59 9.92
N ASN A 135 -23.36 -7.29 9.04
CA ASN A 135 -24.79 -7.45 9.33
C ASN A 135 -25.18 -8.90 9.63
N HIS A 136 -24.53 -9.89 9.01
CA HIS A 136 -24.76 -11.31 9.28
C HIS A 136 -24.13 -11.79 10.60
N ASP A 137 -23.18 -11.03 11.14
CA ASP A 137 -22.55 -11.31 12.43
C ASP A 137 -23.41 -10.85 13.63
N ASN A 138 -24.60 -10.27 13.37
CA ASN A 138 -25.52 -9.79 14.39
C ASN A 138 -26.99 -10.16 14.11
N ALA A 139 -27.31 -11.42 14.38
CA ALA A 139 -28.62 -12.03 14.18
C ALA A 139 -29.28 -12.45 15.52
N VAL A 140 -30.42 -13.15 15.45
CA VAL A 140 -31.16 -13.61 16.64
C VAL A 140 -30.32 -14.51 17.55
N ASN A 141 -29.46 -15.34 16.95
CA ASN A 141 -28.72 -16.39 17.67
C ASN A 141 -27.26 -16.00 17.97
N ILE A 142 -26.78 -14.89 17.43
CA ILE A 142 -25.40 -14.41 17.62
C ILE A 142 -25.34 -12.89 17.49
N SER A 143 -24.53 -12.24 18.32
CA SER A 143 -24.32 -10.79 18.28
C SER A 143 -22.85 -10.46 18.18
N HIS A 144 -22.52 -9.23 17.72
CA HIS A 144 -21.14 -8.74 17.73
C HIS A 144 -20.49 -8.86 19.11
N THR A 145 -21.26 -8.65 20.18
CA THR A 145 -20.77 -8.80 21.56
C THR A 145 -20.46 -10.23 21.92
N GLN A 146 -21.31 -11.19 21.56
CA GLN A 146 -21.01 -12.60 21.78
C GLN A 146 -19.78 -13.04 20.99
N LEU A 147 -19.64 -12.60 19.73
CA LEU A 147 -18.45 -12.89 18.92
C LEU A 147 -17.18 -12.31 19.55
N TYR A 148 -17.21 -11.03 19.93
CA TYR A 148 -16.07 -10.36 20.57
C TYR A 148 -15.69 -10.98 21.91
N GLU A 149 -16.66 -11.25 22.79
CA GLU A 149 -16.40 -11.85 24.10
C GLU A 149 -15.84 -13.27 23.94
N HIS A 150 -16.39 -14.06 23.01
CA HIS A 150 -15.87 -15.38 22.67
C HIS A 150 -14.45 -15.30 22.11
N GLU A 151 -14.18 -14.35 21.21
CA GLU A 151 -12.86 -14.08 20.65
C GLU A 151 -11.85 -13.76 21.75
N LYS A 152 -12.22 -12.89 22.69
CA LYS A 152 -11.36 -12.48 23.82
C LYS A 152 -11.14 -13.56 24.85
N LEU A 153 -12.12 -14.44 25.06
CA LEU A 153 -11.99 -15.56 25.98
C LEU A 153 -11.03 -16.62 25.42
N ASN A 154 -11.18 -16.97 24.14
CA ASN A 154 -10.54 -18.15 23.56
C ASN A 154 -9.25 -17.84 22.78
N TYR A 155 -9.10 -16.62 22.22
CA TYR A 155 -8.00 -16.28 21.31
C TYR A 155 -7.19 -15.05 21.74
N LYS A 156 -7.17 -14.72 23.03
CA LYS A 156 -6.53 -13.52 23.59
C LYS A 156 -5.09 -13.25 23.16
N ASP A 157 -4.34 -14.29 22.80
CA ASP A 157 -2.91 -14.17 22.44
C ASP A 157 -2.71 -13.78 20.96
N LEU A 158 -3.70 -14.04 20.10
CA LEU A 158 -3.68 -13.75 18.65
C LEU A 158 -4.67 -12.65 18.25
N SER A 159 -5.79 -12.52 18.97
CA SER A 159 -6.81 -11.52 18.75
C SER A 159 -6.34 -10.12 19.12
N MET A 160 -6.28 -9.24 18.12
CA MET A 160 -5.93 -7.83 18.22
C MET A 160 -7.18 -6.93 18.25
N THR A 161 -8.38 -7.45 17.99
CA THR A 161 -9.66 -6.72 17.97
C THR A 161 -9.88 -5.94 19.26
N GLN A 162 -10.46 -4.74 19.22
CA GLN A 162 -10.75 -3.98 20.46
C GLN A 162 -12.19 -3.48 20.47
N ALA A 163 -12.73 -3.33 21.67
CA ALA A 163 -13.98 -2.61 21.88
C ALA A 163 -13.65 -1.17 22.31
N ASN A 164 -14.43 -0.22 21.83
CA ASN A 164 -14.40 1.15 22.27
C ASN A 164 -15.27 1.31 23.53
N PRO A 165 -14.67 1.63 24.70
CA PRO A 165 -15.44 1.80 25.93
C PRO A 165 -16.35 3.04 25.89
N ASP A 166 -16.09 4.01 25.01
CA ASP A 166 -16.85 5.26 24.91
C ASP A 166 -18.12 5.12 24.05
N SER A 167 -18.29 4.02 23.29
CA SER A 167 -19.55 3.67 22.61
C SER A 167 -20.30 2.63 23.42
N ALA A 168 -20.82 3.02 24.59
CA ALA A 168 -21.38 2.14 25.61
C ALA A 168 -22.66 1.32 25.23
N THR A 169 -23.09 1.32 23.97
CA THR A 169 -24.24 0.51 23.49
C THR A 169 -23.98 0.03 22.05
N ASP A 170 -24.34 -1.23 21.76
CA ASP A 170 -24.23 -1.91 20.45
C ASP A 170 -24.78 -1.07 19.29
N GLN A 171 -25.85 -0.32 19.56
CA GLN A 171 -26.51 0.62 18.66
C GLN A 171 -25.60 1.69 18.03
N ASN A 172 -24.41 1.96 18.61
CA ASN A 172 -23.49 3.00 18.14
C ASN A 172 -22.16 2.44 17.59
N GLY A 173 -22.03 1.12 17.41
CA GLY A 173 -20.78 0.47 16.99
C GLY A 173 -19.77 0.35 18.14
N ILE A 174 -19.89 -0.68 18.95
CA ILE A 174 -18.97 -0.96 20.07
C ILE A 174 -17.55 -1.28 19.54
N TYR A 175 -17.43 -1.80 18.32
CA TYR A 175 -16.18 -2.37 17.80
C TYR A 175 -15.43 -1.43 16.84
N ASN A 176 -15.51 -0.13 17.11
CA ASN A 176 -14.66 0.88 16.47
C ASN A 176 -13.30 0.94 17.18
N TYR A 177 -12.18 0.74 16.50
CA TYR A 177 -10.87 0.79 17.17
C TYR A 177 -9.71 1.11 16.23
N VAL A 178 -8.53 1.33 16.82
CA VAL A 178 -7.31 1.64 16.09
C VAL A 178 -6.14 0.79 16.60
N LEU A 179 -5.41 0.16 15.68
CA LEU A 179 -4.20 -0.60 15.97
C LEU A 179 -2.97 0.17 15.48
N PRO A 180 -2.04 0.55 16.38
CA PRO A 180 -0.77 1.13 15.99
C PRO A 180 0.20 0.06 15.48
N VAL A 181 0.86 0.35 14.38
CA VAL A 181 1.97 -0.44 13.83
C VAL A 181 3.25 0.37 13.98
N PHE A 182 4.25 -0.23 14.62
CA PHE A 182 5.51 0.42 14.96
C PHE A 182 6.62 0.07 13.97
N GLU A 183 7.63 0.93 13.84
CA GLU A 183 8.80 0.62 13.00
C GLU A 183 9.48 -0.70 13.37
N ASP A 184 9.62 -0.95 14.67
CA ASP A 184 10.19 -2.16 15.23
C ASP A 184 9.59 -2.42 16.63
N ARG A 185 10.18 -3.28 17.46
CA ARG A 185 9.71 -3.59 18.83
C ARG A 185 10.15 -2.58 19.91
N THR A 186 11.05 -1.67 19.59
CA THR A 186 11.64 -0.66 20.47
C THR A 186 11.15 0.78 20.19
N ALA A 187 10.70 1.07 18.97
CA ALA A 187 10.14 2.36 18.54
C ALA A 187 9.13 2.93 19.55
N LYS A 188 9.24 4.24 19.78
CA LYS A 188 8.46 4.97 20.80
C LYS A 188 7.12 5.48 20.30
N ALA A 189 6.91 5.51 18.98
CA ALA A 189 5.69 5.96 18.33
C ALA A 189 5.37 5.09 17.10
N PRO A 190 4.08 4.99 16.72
CA PRO A 190 3.67 4.25 15.54
C PRO A 190 4.12 4.91 14.24
N SER A 191 4.40 4.06 13.23
CA SER A 191 4.71 4.45 11.85
C SER A 191 3.50 4.27 10.91
N LEU A 192 2.47 3.53 11.34
CA LEU A 192 1.23 3.28 10.59
C LEU A 192 0.08 3.08 11.59
N LEU A 193 -1.12 3.52 11.22
CA LEU A 193 -2.35 3.28 11.98
C LEU A 193 -3.32 2.42 11.16
N LEU A 194 -3.93 1.43 11.78
CA LEU A 194 -5.00 0.63 11.18
C LEU A 194 -6.30 0.95 11.92
N TRP A 195 -7.27 1.53 11.22
CA TRP A 195 -8.56 1.91 11.80
C TRP A 195 -9.65 0.93 11.36
N PHE A 196 -10.50 0.54 12.29
CA PHE A 196 -11.54 -0.45 12.13
C PHE A 196 -12.87 0.19 12.52
N PHE A 197 -13.84 0.13 11.61
CA PHE A 197 -15.13 0.81 11.77
C PHE A 197 -16.29 -0.18 11.69
N ASP A 198 -17.14 -0.14 12.73
CA ASP A 198 -18.30 -1.00 12.89
C ASP A 198 -19.53 -0.33 12.26
N SER A 199 -20.07 -0.94 11.21
CA SER A 199 -21.26 -0.48 10.49
C SER A 199 -22.58 -0.98 11.06
N ARG A 200 -22.54 -1.74 12.17
CA ARG A 200 -23.71 -2.31 12.85
C ARG A 200 -24.36 -3.43 12.01
N SER A 201 -25.68 -3.59 12.10
CA SER A 201 -26.36 -4.87 11.85
C SER A 201 -27.22 -4.95 10.60
N GLY A 202 -27.63 -3.82 10.01
CA GLY A 202 -28.56 -3.81 8.88
C GLY A 202 -29.91 -4.50 9.08
N ILE A 203 -30.65 -4.62 7.96
CA ILE A 203 -32.03 -5.12 7.93
C ILE A 203 -32.05 -6.60 7.53
N PHE A 204 -31.88 -7.49 8.50
CA PHE A 204 -32.32 -8.89 8.44
C PHE A 204 -33.16 -9.20 9.69
N PRO A 205 -33.96 -10.28 9.77
CA PRO A 205 -35.00 -10.41 10.81
C PRO A 205 -34.38 -10.50 12.22
N ASN A 206 -34.13 -9.34 12.79
CA ASN A 206 -33.64 -9.09 14.14
C ASN A 206 -34.72 -8.27 14.85
N PRO A 207 -35.19 -8.68 16.06
CA PRO A 207 -36.19 -7.95 16.81
C PRO A 207 -35.82 -6.48 17.10
N ASN A 208 -34.54 -6.12 17.00
CA ASN A 208 -34.04 -4.78 17.30
C ASN A 208 -33.75 -3.89 16.07
N GLN A 209 -33.93 -4.39 14.83
CA GLN A 209 -33.71 -3.67 13.54
C GLN A 209 -32.69 -2.54 13.62
N TYR A 210 -31.39 -2.85 13.53
CA TYR A 210 -30.37 -1.80 13.53
C TYR A 210 -30.10 -1.31 12.11
N GLU A 211 -29.63 -0.08 12.04
CA GLU A 211 -29.14 0.55 10.80
C GLU A 211 -27.86 -0.15 10.28
N ASP A 212 -27.58 -0.03 8.99
CA ASP A 212 -26.46 -0.62 8.22
C ASP A 212 -25.44 0.43 7.76
N TRP A 213 -25.12 1.39 8.63
CA TRP A 213 -24.03 2.34 8.39
C TRP A 213 -23.28 2.66 9.67
N VAL A 214 -22.06 3.17 9.48
CA VAL A 214 -21.24 3.72 10.58
C VAL A 214 -21.96 4.93 11.19
N ASP A 215 -22.30 4.83 12.49
CA ASP A 215 -23.07 5.86 13.21
C ASP A 215 -22.37 7.23 13.20
N ALA A 216 -23.16 8.31 13.12
CA ALA A 216 -22.63 9.68 13.06
C ALA A 216 -21.76 10.07 14.27
N LYS A 217 -21.96 9.42 15.44
CA LYS A 217 -21.14 9.61 16.66
C LYS A 217 -19.70 9.12 16.49
N VAL A 218 -19.43 8.25 15.51
CA VAL A 218 -18.06 7.81 15.18
C VAL A 218 -17.23 8.99 14.67
N GLY A 219 -17.84 10.00 14.05
CA GLY A 219 -17.12 11.20 13.58
C GLY A 219 -16.37 11.96 14.69
N PRO A 220 -17.06 12.41 15.76
CA PRO A 220 -16.43 12.96 16.95
C PRO A 220 -15.41 12.01 17.62
N TRP A 221 -15.69 10.70 17.61
CA TRP A 221 -14.77 9.70 18.15
C TRP A 221 -13.45 9.61 17.36
N ILE A 222 -13.48 9.67 16.02
CA ILE A 222 -12.27 9.70 15.17
C ILE A 222 -11.39 10.88 15.57
N LYS A 223 -11.98 12.06 15.72
CA LYS A 223 -11.25 13.28 16.12
C LYS A 223 -10.62 13.17 17.51
N SER A 224 -11.41 12.79 18.51
CA SER A 224 -10.90 12.63 19.87
C SER A 224 -9.83 11.55 19.99
N THR A 225 -9.97 10.45 19.25
CA THR A 225 -8.97 9.38 19.16
C THR A 225 -7.69 9.87 18.47
N ALA A 226 -7.81 10.60 17.37
CA ALA A 226 -6.67 11.23 16.69
C ALA A 226 -5.90 12.17 17.64
N ASP A 227 -6.59 13.08 18.32
CA ASP A 227 -5.99 14.00 19.30
C ASP A 227 -5.30 13.24 20.45
N CYS A 228 -5.93 12.14 20.91
CA CYS A 228 -5.36 11.26 21.92
C CYS A 228 -4.08 10.57 21.43
N ILE A 229 -4.02 10.09 20.18
CA ILE A 229 -2.79 9.50 19.57
C ILE A 229 -1.69 10.56 19.49
N LEU A 230 -2.00 11.74 18.96
CA LEU A 230 -1.04 12.84 18.81
C LEU A 230 -0.41 13.22 20.15
N SER A 231 -1.25 13.39 21.18
CA SER A 231 -0.82 13.72 22.54
C SER A 231 -0.02 12.59 23.19
N THR A 232 -0.50 11.35 23.10
CA THR A 232 0.12 10.17 23.73
C THR A 232 1.52 9.91 23.19
N TYR A 233 1.69 9.99 21.88
CA TYR A 233 2.96 9.72 21.21
C TYR A 233 3.79 10.97 20.92
N LYS A 234 3.30 12.16 21.33
CA LYS A 234 3.94 13.46 21.08
C LYS A 234 4.24 13.68 19.59
N LEU A 235 3.29 13.31 18.75
CA LEU A 235 3.41 13.42 17.30
C LEU A 235 2.98 14.82 16.83
N ARG A 236 3.61 15.30 15.76
CA ARG A 236 3.20 16.55 15.09
C ARG A 236 2.04 16.35 14.13
N SER A 237 1.97 15.18 13.51
CA SER A 237 0.92 14.74 12.60
C SER A 237 0.66 13.25 12.80
N LEU A 238 -0.51 12.78 12.40
CA LEU A 238 -0.84 11.36 12.49
C LEU A 238 0.03 10.57 11.50
N PRO A 239 0.44 9.34 11.83
CA PRO A 239 1.02 8.44 10.85
C PRO A 239 0.04 8.15 9.69
N PRO A 240 0.54 7.68 8.54
CA PRO A 240 -0.31 7.14 7.48
C PRO A 240 -1.31 6.13 8.04
N SER A 241 -2.51 6.11 7.48
CA SER A 241 -3.60 5.28 7.99
C SER A 241 -4.16 4.34 6.93
N LEU A 242 -4.41 3.08 7.29
CA LEU A 242 -5.33 2.19 6.56
C LEU A 242 -6.65 2.14 7.32
N THR A 243 -7.77 2.11 6.60
CA THR A 243 -9.09 2.02 7.21
C THR A 243 -9.85 0.81 6.67
N PHE A 244 -10.62 0.16 7.56
CA PHE A 244 -11.41 -1.03 7.29
C PHE A 244 -12.84 -0.79 7.75
N VAL A 245 -13.81 -1.06 6.88
CA VAL A 245 -15.24 -0.84 7.16
C VAL A 245 -16.08 -1.85 6.38
N HIS A 246 -17.18 -2.29 6.97
CA HIS A 246 -18.20 -3.08 6.31
C HIS A 246 -19.37 -2.17 5.90
N ILE A 247 -20.09 -2.43 4.82
CA ILE A 247 -21.27 -1.65 4.36
C ILE A 247 -21.09 -0.10 4.24
N PRO A 248 -20.19 0.43 3.38
CA PRO A 248 -20.00 1.87 3.15
C PRO A 248 -20.81 2.43 1.96
N VAL A 249 -22.12 2.36 2.06
CA VAL A 249 -23.08 2.46 0.92
C VAL A 249 -22.96 3.77 0.12
N SER A 250 -23.03 4.93 0.78
CA SER A 250 -23.22 6.19 0.02
C SER A 250 -21.98 6.61 -0.76
N ARG A 251 -20.79 6.31 -0.23
CA ARG A 251 -19.51 6.66 -0.86
C ARG A 251 -19.18 5.71 -2.00
N MET A 252 -19.37 4.41 -1.81
CA MET A 252 -19.06 3.42 -2.86
C MET A 252 -20.00 3.56 -4.05
N LYS A 253 -21.30 3.79 -3.80
CA LYS A 253 -22.26 4.10 -4.88
C LYS A 253 -21.89 5.36 -5.67
N GLN A 254 -21.47 6.43 -4.99
CA GLN A 254 -21.01 7.64 -5.67
C GLN A 254 -19.80 7.38 -6.57
N LEU A 255 -18.85 6.56 -6.10
CA LEU A 255 -17.66 6.17 -6.85
C LEU A 255 -18.01 5.32 -8.08
N GLN A 256 -18.92 4.36 -7.93
CA GLN A 256 -19.38 3.52 -9.03
C GLN A 256 -20.00 4.36 -10.14
N HIS A 257 -20.94 5.26 -9.81
CA HIS A 257 -21.56 6.17 -10.78
C HIS A 257 -20.58 7.19 -11.38
N GLY A 258 -19.55 7.62 -10.63
CA GLY A 258 -18.63 8.69 -11.06
C GLY A 258 -17.37 8.24 -11.80
N VAL A 259 -16.92 6.99 -11.62
CA VAL A 259 -15.58 6.53 -12.03
C VAL A 259 -15.60 5.18 -12.78
N VAL A 260 -16.57 4.31 -12.50
CA VAL A 260 -16.66 2.99 -13.14
C VAL A 260 -17.34 3.09 -14.51
N ASP A 261 -18.34 3.97 -14.65
CA ASP A 261 -19.12 4.14 -15.88
C ASP A 261 -18.39 4.88 -17.03
N LEU A 262 -17.22 5.50 -16.75
CA LEU A 262 -16.47 6.34 -17.71
C LEU A 262 -15.20 5.69 -18.29
N ARG A 263 -14.86 4.46 -17.92
CA ARG A 263 -13.62 3.79 -18.40
C ARG A 263 -13.89 2.79 -19.52
N PRO A 264 -13.11 2.80 -20.63
CA PRO A 264 -13.19 1.78 -21.67
C PRO A 264 -13.04 0.38 -21.07
N PRO A 265 -13.74 -0.65 -21.59
CA PRO A 265 -13.63 -2.03 -21.12
C PRO A 265 -12.18 -2.57 -21.04
N SER A 266 -11.28 -2.05 -21.88
CA SER A 266 -9.85 -2.41 -21.91
C SER A 266 -8.99 -1.82 -20.78
N TYR A 267 -9.53 -0.89 -19.99
CA TYR A 267 -8.89 -0.33 -18.79
C TYR A 267 -9.52 -0.82 -17.48
N ARG A 268 -10.53 -1.69 -17.56
CA ARG A 268 -11.07 -2.37 -16.40
C ARG A 268 -10.05 -3.44 -16.03
N PRO A 269 -9.40 -3.36 -14.86
CA PRO A 269 -8.60 -4.49 -14.39
C PRO A 269 -9.53 -5.70 -14.36
N VAL A 270 -8.98 -6.90 -14.57
CA VAL A 270 -9.74 -8.15 -14.57
C VAL A 270 -10.35 -8.35 -13.19
N PHE A 271 -11.47 -7.70 -12.95
CA PHE A 271 -12.20 -7.69 -11.71
C PHE A 271 -13.50 -8.41 -11.97
N ILE A 272 -13.82 -9.22 -10.98
CA ILE A 272 -15.12 -9.78 -10.71
C ILE A 272 -16.11 -8.60 -10.70
N ASN A 273 -17.13 -8.72 -11.54
CA ASN A 273 -18.07 -7.73 -12.09
C ASN A 273 -18.23 -6.36 -11.39
N ASP A 274 -18.58 -5.35 -12.20
CA ASP A 274 -19.01 -4.02 -11.73
C ASP A 274 -20.49 -4.03 -11.25
N ASP A 275 -20.90 -5.06 -10.49
CA ASP A 275 -22.30 -5.20 -10.09
C ASP A 275 -22.74 -4.01 -9.21
N PRO A 276 -23.97 -3.49 -9.41
CA PRO A 276 -24.44 -2.32 -8.68
C PRO A 276 -24.24 -2.51 -7.18
N VAL A 277 -23.56 -1.57 -6.52
CA VAL A 277 -23.38 -1.61 -5.06
C VAL A 277 -24.74 -1.82 -4.42
N ASP A 278 -24.87 -2.90 -3.62
CA ASP A 278 -26.16 -3.34 -3.09
C ASP A 278 -26.90 -2.25 -2.28
N SER A 279 -28.21 -2.40 -2.27
CA SER A 279 -29.24 -1.54 -1.71
C SER A 279 -29.43 -1.62 -0.19
N GLN A 280 -28.67 -2.45 0.54
CA GLN A 280 -28.63 -2.35 2.00
C GLN A 280 -28.14 -0.94 2.36
N GLY A 281 -28.84 -0.24 3.26
CA GLY A 281 -28.68 1.19 3.54
C GLY A 281 -29.48 2.15 2.66
N GLU A 282 -30.09 1.69 1.56
CA GLU A 282 -30.91 2.52 0.67
C GLU A 282 -32.41 2.50 1.00
N HIS A 283 -32.86 1.47 1.72
CA HIS A 283 -34.26 1.33 2.13
C HIS A 283 -34.73 2.43 3.10
N HIS A 284 -33.80 3.23 3.62
CA HIS A 284 -34.08 4.45 4.40
C HIS A 284 -34.42 5.62 3.45
N LEU A 285 -35.48 5.43 2.66
CA LEU A 285 -36.00 6.28 1.57
C LEU A 285 -36.32 7.74 1.95
N ALA A 286 -36.10 8.15 3.19
CA ALA A 286 -36.29 9.52 3.68
C ALA A 286 -34.98 10.26 4.00
N VAL A 287 -33.82 9.58 4.09
CA VAL A 287 -32.59 10.16 4.66
C VAL A 287 -31.43 10.12 3.67
N HIS A 288 -31.02 11.30 3.21
CA HIS A 288 -29.82 11.49 2.41
C HIS A 288 -28.55 10.99 3.15
N LYS A 289 -27.70 10.20 2.48
CA LYS A 289 -26.29 9.89 2.82
C LYS A 289 -26.00 9.77 4.34
N PRO A 290 -26.55 8.76 5.04
CA PRO A 290 -26.51 8.69 6.49
C PRO A 290 -25.10 8.49 7.10
N ASP A 291 -24.17 7.92 6.35
CA ASP A 291 -22.75 7.77 6.68
C ASP A 291 -21.89 9.01 6.32
N ALA A 292 -22.47 10.08 5.77
CA ALA A 292 -21.73 11.28 5.41
C ALA A 292 -20.94 11.93 6.56
N PRO A 293 -21.42 11.95 7.82
CA PRO A 293 -20.64 12.43 8.96
C PRO A 293 -19.36 11.61 9.18
N PHE A 294 -19.41 10.29 8.99
CA PHE A 294 -18.26 9.40 9.08
C PHE A 294 -17.23 9.74 7.99
N TRP A 295 -17.65 9.82 6.72
CA TRP A 295 -16.74 10.17 5.61
C TRP A 295 -16.13 11.56 5.75
N THR A 296 -16.92 12.52 6.22
CA THR A 296 -16.46 13.89 6.51
C THR A 296 -15.39 13.87 7.59
N ALA A 297 -15.60 13.12 8.68
CA ALA A 297 -14.63 12.99 9.75
C ALA A 297 -13.32 12.31 9.30
N LEU A 298 -13.40 11.24 8.49
CA LEU A 298 -12.23 10.61 7.89
C LEU A 298 -11.42 11.60 7.04
N ARG A 299 -12.10 12.30 6.12
CA ARG A 299 -11.47 13.30 5.25
C ARG A 299 -10.83 14.40 6.07
N ASP A 300 -11.55 15.01 7.00
CA ASP A 300 -11.11 16.23 7.67
C ASP A 300 -10.06 15.92 8.77
N THR A 301 -10.16 14.77 9.44
CA THR A 301 -9.26 14.39 10.54
C THR A 301 -8.07 13.59 10.07
N LEU A 302 -8.29 12.52 9.30
CA LEU A 302 -7.22 11.60 8.92
C LEU A 302 -6.51 12.04 7.64
N ASN A 303 -7.22 12.70 6.71
CA ASN A 303 -6.67 13.12 5.42
C ASN A 303 -6.47 14.64 5.24
N GLY A 304 -7.03 15.47 6.13
CA GLY A 304 -7.13 16.93 5.93
C GLY A 304 -5.78 17.65 5.96
N ALA A 305 -5.47 18.36 7.05
CA ALA A 305 -4.15 18.99 7.22
C ALA A 305 -3.03 17.96 7.50
N ASN A 306 -3.32 16.66 7.42
CA ASN A 306 -2.38 15.59 7.72
C ASN A 306 -1.56 15.23 6.48
N GLU A 307 -0.25 15.54 6.50
CA GLU A 307 0.68 15.28 5.39
C GLU A 307 0.79 13.79 5.00
N ASN A 308 0.43 12.87 5.90
CA ASN A 308 0.56 11.43 5.71
C ASN A 308 -0.71 10.74 5.18
N GLY A 309 -1.89 11.31 5.48
CA GLY A 309 -3.18 10.90 4.94
C GLY A 309 -3.66 9.46 5.21
N VAL A 310 -4.78 9.12 4.58
CA VAL A 310 -5.29 7.75 4.47
C VAL A 310 -4.67 7.11 3.22
N ILE A 311 -4.05 5.94 3.37
CA ILE A 311 -3.45 5.16 2.27
C ILE A 311 -4.55 4.53 1.40
N ALA A 312 -5.51 3.87 2.06
CA ALA A 312 -6.66 3.24 1.42
C ALA A 312 -7.76 2.99 2.45
N THR A 313 -9.01 3.04 1.99
CA THR A 313 -10.16 2.46 2.68
C THR A 313 -10.49 1.12 2.05
N VAL A 314 -10.54 0.07 2.86
CA VAL A 314 -10.91 -1.29 2.44
C VAL A 314 -12.29 -1.65 2.95
N VAL A 315 -13.08 -2.25 2.06
CA VAL A 315 -14.53 -2.37 2.18
C VAL A 315 -14.98 -3.81 1.96
N GLY A 316 -15.95 -4.31 2.74
CA GLY A 316 -16.65 -5.60 2.50
C GLY A 316 -18.10 -5.39 2.04
N HIS A 317 -18.94 -6.42 2.16
CA HIS A 317 -20.42 -6.46 2.01
C HIS A 317 -20.98 -6.84 0.64
N ASP A 318 -20.24 -6.66 -0.44
CA ASP A 318 -20.76 -6.93 -1.78
C ASP A 318 -19.89 -7.93 -2.53
N HIS A 319 -20.36 -9.17 -2.55
CA HIS A 319 -19.55 -10.36 -2.84
C HIS A 319 -19.05 -10.41 -4.29
N GLU A 320 -19.68 -9.64 -5.18
CA GLU A 320 -19.36 -9.60 -6.61
C GLU A 320 -18.45 -8.41 -6.98
N ASN A 321 -18.17 -7.51 -6.03
CA ASN A 321 -17.34 -6.32 -6.26
C ASN A 321 -15.87 -6.54 -5.84
N ASP A 322 -14.92 -6.28 -6.73
CA ASP A 322 -13.47 -6.30 -6.42
C ASP A 322 -12.71 -5.17 -7.14
N TRP A 323 -13.06 -3.91 -6.88
CA TRP A 323 -12.42 -2.77 -7.52
C TRP A 323 -11.95 -1.70 -6.53
N CYS A 324 -11.03 -0.85 -7.00
CA CYS A 324 -10.62 0.37 -6.32
C CYS A 324 -10.96 1.60 -7.15
N ALA A 325 -11.48 2.63 -6.50
CA ALA A 325 -11.70 3.94 -7.10
C ALA A 325 -11.32 5.06 -6.12
N GLU A 326 -10.82 6.15 -6.69
CA GLU A 326 -10.56 7.38 -5.95
C GLU A 326 -11.53 8.44 -6.43
N SER A 327 -12.10 9.20 -5.49
CA SER A 327 -12.92 10.35 -5.82
C SER A 327 -12.07 11.62 -5.72
N ASN A 328 -12.36 12.56 -6.61
CA ASN A 328 -11.81 13.91 -6.62
C ASN A 328 -11.93 14.68 -5.28
N THR A 329 -12.79 14.23 -4.35
CA THR A 329 -13.02 14.89 -3.06
C THR A 329 -12.37 14.22 -1.86
N SER A 330 -12.03 12.93 -1.93
CA SER A 330 -11.32 12.25 -0.84
C SER A 330 -9.82 12.36 -1.01
N HIS A 331 -9.30 12.22 -2.24
CA HIS A 331 -7.86 12.14 -2.53
C HIS A 331 -7.15 10.89 -1.98
N TRP A 332 -7.90 9.79 -1.77
CA TRP A 332 -7.35 8.45 -1.48
C TRP A 332 -8.24 7.35 -2.06
N PRO A 333 -7.69 6.16 -2.39
CA PRO A 333 -8.44 5.06 -2.98
C PRO A 333 -9.36 4.35 -1.97
N HIS A 334 -10.56 4.02 -2.42
CA HIS A 334 -11.54 3.18 -1.73
C HIS A 334 -11.65 1.87 -2.51
N CYS A 335 -11.48 0.76 -1.83
CA CYS A 335 -11.28 -0.55 -2.44
C CYS A 335 -12.22 -1.58 -1.84
N PHE A 336 -13.06 -2.19 -2.66
CA PHE A 336 -13.74 -3.43 -2.28
C PHE A 336 -12.69 -4.53 -2.06
N ALA A 337 -12.76 -5.20 -0.92
CA ALA A 337 -12.04 -6.41 -0.65
C ALA A 337 -12.73 -7.55 -1.39
N ARG A 338 -11.93 -8.40 -2.02
CA ARG A 338 -12.43 -9.57 -2.71
C ARG A 338 -13.10 -10.53 -1.73
N HIS A 339 -14.29 -11.00 -2.10
CA HIS A 339 -15.01 -12.08 -1.41
C HIS A 339 -14.11 -13.30 -1.22
N THR A 340 -13.87 -13.66 0.04
CA THR A 340 -13.00 -14.79 0.39
C THR A 340 -13.81 -16.06 0.59
N GLY A 341 -14.98 -15.95 1.22
CA GLY A 341 -15.83 -17.09 1.56
C GLY A 341 -16.37 -17.81 0.35
N GLN A 342 -16.71 -19.08 0.52
CA GLN A 342 -17.64 -19.75 -0.38
C GLN A 342 -19.09 -19.71 0.07
N GLY A 343 -19.34 -19.27 1.31
CA GLY A 343 -20.68 -18.90 1.76
C GLY A 343 -21.13 -17.56 1.14
N GLY A 344 -22.41 -17.26 1.27
CA GLY A 344 -23.04 -16.11 0.65
C GLY A 344 -23.25 -16.29 -0.87
N TYR A 345 -23.64 -15.22 -1.55
CA TYR A 345 -23.95 -15.24 -2.99
C TYR A 345 -22.74 -14.99 -3.90
N GLY A 346 -22.94 -15.11 -5.21
CA GLY A 346 -21.95 -14.86 -6.25
C GLY A 346 -21.22 -16.13 -6.72
N VAL A 347 -20.83 -16.17 -8.00
CA VAL A 347 -20.15 -17.33 -8.63
C VAL A 347 -18.68 -17.06 -8.98
N GLN A 348 -18.18 -15.91 -8.60
CA GLN A 348 -16.91 -15.40 -9.05
C GLN A 348 -15.73 -15.97 -8.26
N ALA A 349 -14.52 -15.80 -8.81
CA ALA A 349 -13.32 -16.39 -8.24
C ALA A 349 -13.00 -15.81 -6.85
N ARG A 350 -12.93 -16.68 -5.84
CA ARG A 350 -12.62 -16.26 -4.47
C ARG A 350 -11.17 -15.86 -4.30
N GLY A 351 -10.92 -15.02 -3.30
CA GLY A 351 -9.58 -14.77 -2.80
C GLY A 351 -9.55 -13.62 -1.81
N SER A 352 -8.37 -13.04 -1.59
CA SER A 352 -8.18 -11.99 -0.59
C SER A 352 -7.57 -10.74 -1.22
N ARG A 353 -7.79 -9.59 -0.57
CA ARG A 353 -7.00 -8.37 -0.78
C ARG A 353 -5.79 -8.39 0.14
N VAL A 354 -4.59 -8.30 -0.43
CA VAL A 354 -3.33 -8.23 0.31
C VAL A 354 -2.79 -6.81 0.21
N ILE A 355 -2.52 -6.21 1.37
CA ILE A 355 -2.02 -4.84 1.48
C ILE A 355 -0.61 -4.91 2.04
N GLU A 356 0.36 -4.40 1.29
CA GLU A 356 1.73 -4.31 1.73
C GLU A 356 2.12 -2.85 1.88
N VAL A 357 2.32 -2.42 3.13
CA VAL A 357 2.88 -1.12 3.46
C VAL A 357 4.37 -1.32 3.71
N ARG A 358 5.22 -0.48 3.14
CA ARG A 358 6.66 -0.51 3.45
C ARG A 358 7.06 0.78 4.16
N SER A 359 7.72 0.65 5.30
CA SER A 359 8.24 1.80 6.02
C SER A 359 9.48 2.38 5.31
N GLY A 360 9.69 3.68 5.45
CA GLY A 360 10.74 4.43 4.75
C GLY A 360 10.41 4.82 3.30
N LEU A 361 9.19 4.52 2.81
CA LEU A 361 8.75 4.79 1.42
C LEU A 361 8.57 6.26 1.03
N ASN A 362 8.89 7.22 1.91
CA ASN A 362 8.98 8.64 1.53
C ASN A 362 10.33 9.04 0.90
N ARG A 363 11.12 8.06 0.44
CA ARG A 363 12.34 8.29 -0.36
C ARG A 363 12.17 7.76 -1.79
N LYS A 364 11.48 8.59 -2.60
CA LYS A 364 11.64 8.78 -4.05
C LYS A 364 11.56 7.53 -4.96
N ASN A 365 10.64 7.57 -5.94
CA ASN A 365 10.38 6.65 -7.07
C ASN A 365 11.49 5.69 -7.58
N LYS A 366 12.77 6.00 -7.40
CA LYS A 366 13.91 5.14 -7.72
C LYS A 366 14.01 3.90 -6.82
N GLU A 367 13.70 4.00 -5.52
CA GLU A 367 13.80 2.86 -4.59
C GLU A 367 12.71 1.80 -4.84
N THR A 368 11.52 2.20 -5.32
CA THR A 368 10.42 1.28 -5.67
C THR A 368 10.76 0.44 -6.90
N GLN A 369 11.34 1.05 -7.93
CA GLN A 369 11.79 0.33 -9.13
C GLN A 369 12.98 -0.58 -8.81
N ALA A 370 13.95 -0.10 -8.04
CA ALA A 370 15.09 -0.91 -7.63
C ALA A 370 14.68 -2.15 -6.82
N LYS A 371 13.72 -2.00 -5.89
CA LYS A 371 13.15 -3.13 -5.13
C LYS A 371 12.40 -4.11 -6.04
N GLY A 372 11.62 -3.60 -7.01
CA GLY A 372 10.94 -4.45 -8.00
C GLY A 372 11.93 -5.23 -8.87
N ILE A 373 12.99 -4.57 -9.36
CA ILE A 373 14.08 -5.22 -10.11
C ILE A 373 14.78 -6.28 -9.26
N ALA A 374 15.12 -5.95 -8.00
CA ALA A 374 15.81 -6.88 -7.11
C ALA A 374 14.98 -8.14 -6.84
N GLN A 375 13.67 -7.98 -6.60
CA GLN A 375 12.74 -9.08 -6.38
C GLN A 375 12.55 -9.93 -7.64
N HIS A 376 12.32 -9.29 -8.79
CA HIS A 376 12.08 -9.98 -10.07
C HIS A 376 13.31 -10.78 -10.50
N LEU A 377 14.50 -10.23 -10.36
CA LEU A 377 15.75 -10.87 -10.81
C LEU A 377 16.42 -11.75 -9.76
N GLY A 378 15.98 -11.68 -8.49
CA GLY A 378 16.68 -12.33 -7.37
C GLY A 378 18.12 -11.83 -7.18
N ARG A 379 18.38 -10.55 -7.43
CA ARG A 379 19.74 -9.95 -7.43
C ARG A 379 19.79 -8.69 -6.55
N ASP A 380 20.96 -8.43 -5.98
CA ASP A 380 21.22 -7.16 -5.29
C ASP A 380 21.19 -6.00 -6.29
N VAL A 381 20.40 -4.97 -5.99
CA VAL A 381 20.32 -3.74 -6.78
C VAL A 381 20.76 -2.57 -5.92
N ILE A 382 21.79 -1.86 -6.38
CA ILE A 382 22.32 -0.66 -5.72
C ILE A 382 21.98 0.56 -6.58
N THR A 383 21.18 1.48 -6.04
CA THR A 383 20.87 2.75 -6.69
C THR A 383 21.77 3.87 -6.16
N LEU A 384 22.37 4.62 -7.08
CA LEU A 384 23.21 5.76 -6.74
C LEU A 384 22.50 7.07 -7.09
N ASP A 385 22.59 8.04 -6.20
CA ASP A 385 22.43 9.44 -6.59
C ASP A 385 23.77 9.92 -7.16
N LEU A 386 23.75 10.47 -8.37
CA LEU A 386 24.93 11.10 -8.96
C LEU A 386 25.24 12.41 -8.23
N ARG A 387 26.49 12.92 -8.34
CA ARG A 387 26.80 14.28 -7.85
C ARG A 387 25.77 15.29 -8.36
N ASN A 388 25.53 16.33 -7.57
CA ASN A 388 24.49 17.33 -7.82
C ASN A 388 23.04 16.81 -7.80
N HIS A 389 22.82 15.53 -7.51
CA HIS A 389 21.49 14.92 -7.42
C HIS A 389 21.28 14.28 -6.06
N GLY A 390 20.02 14.29 -5.61
CA GLY A 390 19.62 13.56 -4.42
C GLY A 390 20.49 13.87 -3.20
N LEU A 391 20.98 12.83 -2.51
CA LEU A 391 21.79 12.98 -1.29
C LEU A 391 23.30 13.03 -1.53
N SER A 392 23.74 12.86 -2.77
CA SER A 392 25.16 12.91 -3.09
C SER A 392 25.70 14.33 -3.00
N PRO A 393 27.00 14.50 -2.70
CA PRO A 393 27.62 15.81 -2.61
C PRO A 393 27.42 16.66 -3.88
N HIS A 394 27.47 17.98 -3.70
CA HIS A 394 27.39 18.94 -4.79
C HIS A 394 28.80 19.41 -5.18
N ALA A 395 29.03 19.54 -6.49
CA ALA A 395 30.28 20.01 -7.06
C ALA A 395 30.03 20.88 -8.31
N PRO A 396 30.82 21.96 -8.50
CA PRO A 396 30.70 22.85 -9.64
C PRO A 396 31.26 22.28 -10.95
N GLU A 397 31.84 21.08 -10.94
CA GLU A 397 32.20 20.28 -12.11
C GLU A 397 31.35 19.00 -12.17
N ALA A 398 30.76 18.69 -13.33
CA ALA A 398 30.04 17.44 -13.56
C ALA A 398 30.12 16.97 -15.02
N ALA A 399 31.33 16.97 -15.58
CA ALA A 399 31.53 16.29 -16.86
C ALA A 399 31.25 14.78 -16.69
N TYR A 400 30.92 14.10 -17.79
CA TYR A 400 30.65 12.66 -17.74
C TYR A 400 31.84 11.83 -17.24
N SER A 401 33.07 12.31 -17.45
CA SER A 401 34.27 11.72 -16.85
C SER A 401 34.26 11.78 -15.32
N ASP A 402 33.82 12.91 -14.76
CA ASP A 402 33.77 13.07 -13.30
C ASP A 402 32.66 12.22 -12.68
N LEU A 403 31.49 12.21 -13.34
CA LEU A 403 30.35 11.37 -12.95
C LEU A 403 30.70 9.87 -13.01
N ALA A 404 31.39 9.44 -14.06
CA ALA A 404 31.88 8.07 -14.18
C ALA A 404 32.93 7.75 -13.10
N GLY A 405 33.81 8.71 -12.81
CA GLY A 405 34.80 8.62 -11.73
C GLY A 405 34.17 8.41 -10.35
N ASP A 406 33.07 9.10 -10.02
CA ASP A 406 32.34 8.87 -8.76
C ASP A 406 31.80 7.46 -8.65
N VAL A 407 31.21 6.94 -9.74
CA VAL A 407 30.65 5.58 -9.77
C VAL A 407 31.77 4.55 -9.68
N ARG A 408 32.92 4.75 -10.36
CA ARG A 408 34.11 3.91 -10.20
C ARG A 408 34.56 3.89 -8.74
N LYS A 409 34.72 5.07 -8.13
CA LYS A 409 35.15 5.18 -6.74
C LYS A 409 34.20 4.43 -5.80
N PHE A 410 32.89 4.57 -6.00
CA PHE A 410 31.90 3.83 -5.23
C PHE A 410 32.06 2.30 -5.37
N ILE A 411 32.25 1.81 -6.59
CA ILE A 411 32.48 0.38 -6.89
C ILE A 411 33.72 -0.13 -6.16
N ASP A 412 34.82 0.63 -6.21
CA ASP A 412 36.09 0.26 -5.60
C ASP A 412 36.01 0.27 -4.06
N ASP A 413 35.44 1.32 -3.48
CA ASP A 413 35.25 1.47 -2.02
C ASP A 413 34.41 0.32 -1.43
N HIS A 414 33.39 -0.12 -2.17
CA HIS A 414 32.48 -1.21 -1.75
C HIS A 414 32.93 -2.59 -2.26
N LYS A 415 34.08 -2.67 -2.94
CA LYS A 415 34.69 -3.91 -3.46
C LYS A 415 33.73 -4.73 -4.34
N LEU A 416 32.87 -4.06 -5.10
CA LEU A 416 31.85 -4.70 -5.91
C LEU A 416 32.49 -5.44 -7.10
N ARG A 417 31.94 -6.59 -7.50
CA ARG A 417 32.42 -7.41 -8.62
C ARG A 417 31.24 -8.01 -9.38
N LYS A 418 31.46 -8.44 -10.63
CA LYS A 418 30.45 -9.04 -11.51
C LYS A 418 29.21 -8.15 -11.68
N ILE A 419 29.45 -6.89 -11.99
CA ILE A 419 28.42 -5.84 -12.00
C ILE A 419 27.74 -5.79 -13.36
N CYS A 420 26.42 -5.75 -13.37
CA CYS A 420 25.64 -5.23 -14.49
C CYS A 420 25.32 -3.77 -14.21
N LEU A 421 25.81 -2.86 -15.05
CA LEU A 421 25.56 -1.44 -14.89
C LEU A 421 24.31 -1.04 -15.68
N VAL A 422 23.35 -0.39 -15.02
CA VAL A 422 22.09 0.05 -15.65
C VAL A 422 21.98 1.56 -15.54
N GLY A 423 21.75 2.25 -16.66
CA GLY A 423 21.64 3.71 -16.68
C GLY A 423 20.56 4.21 -17.63
N HIS A 424 19.71 5.12 -17.13
CA HIS A 424 18.70 5.82 -17.93
C HIS A 424 19.16 7.23 -18.28
N SER A 425 18.92 7.67 -19.52
CA SER A 425 19.18 9.05 -19.95
C SER A 425 20.61 9.51 -19.59
N MET A 426 20.78 10.60 -18.85
CA MET A 426 22.08 11.03 -18.33
C MET A 426 22.84 9.91 -17.60
N GLY A 427 22.17 9.11 -16.78
CA GLY A 427 22.78 7.95 -16.11
C GLY A 427 23.26 6.87 -17.08
N GLY A 428 22.62 6.74 -18.24
CA GLY A 428 23.09 5.86 -19.33
C GLY A 428 24.38 6.36 -19.95
N LYS A 429 24.54 7.67 -20.15
CA LYS A 429 25.81 8.27 -20.60
C LYS A 429 26.94 8.08 -19.57
N VAL A 430 26.65 8.22 -18.27
CA VAL A 430 27.61 7.91 -17.20
C VAL A 430 28.03 6.44 -17.25
N ALA A 431 27.05 5.54 -17.40
CA ALA A 431 27.32 4.10 -17.47
C ALA A 431 28.19 3.74 -18.68
N MET A 432 27.86 4.27 -19.86
CA MET A 432 28.66 4.12 -21.08
C MET A 432 30.08 4.67 -20.91
N ALA A 433 30.22 5.88 -20.35
CA ALA A 433 31.52 6.50 -20.15
C ALA A 433 32.42 5.67 -19.22
N LEU A 434 31.84 5.11 -18.14
CA LEU A 434 32.55 4.25 -17.21
C LEU A 434 33.01 2.92 -17.86
N THR A 435 32.18 2.31 -18.69
CA THR A 435 32.52 1.04 -19.37
C THR A 435 33.59 1.18 -20.45
N LEU A 436 33.72 2.37 -21.06
CA LEU A 436 34.73 2.67 -22.07
C LEU A 436 36.11 2.98 -21.46
N GLU A 437 36.21 3.02 -20.13
CA GLU A 437 37.46 3.11 -19.39
C GLU A 437 37.85 1.74 -18.79
N PRO A 438 39.16 1.44 -18.62
CA PRO A 438 39.62 0.15 -18.11
C PRO A 438 38.97 -0.25 -16.78
N HIS A 439 38.37 -1.44 -16.74
CA HIS A 439 37.72 -2.03 -15.57
C HIS A 439 37.77 -3.56 -15.59
N GLU A 440 37.69 -4.19 -14.42
CA GLU A 440 37.57 -5.64 -14.30
C GLU A 440 36.22 -6.09 -13.72
N GLN A 441 35.56 -5.20 -12.98
CA GLN A 441 34.39 -5.49 -12.14
C GLN A 441 33.09 -5.57 -12.95
N ILE A 442 32.94 -4.73 -13.97
CA ILE A 442 31.72 -4.60 -14.79
C ILE A 442 31.74 -5.65 -15.89
N LYS A 443 30.63 -6.37 -16.06
CA LYS A 443 30.49 -7.48 -17.02
C LYS A 443 29.40 -7.23 -18.05
N GLN A 444 28.39 -6.44 -17.72
CA GLN A 444 27.22 -6.20 -18.55
C GLN A 444 26.81 -4.73 -18.44
N LEU A 445 26.24 -4.19 -19.52
CA LEU A 445 25.74 -2.81 -19.58
C LEU A 445 24.30 -2.80 -20.10
N VAL A 446 23.44 -2.02 -19.45
CA VAL A 446 22.08 -1.75 -19.90
C VAL A 446 21.88 -0.24 -19.97
N VAL A 447 21.58 0.25 -21.17
CA VAL A 447 21.37 1.68 -21.46
C VAL A 447 19.91 1.90 -21.81
N VAL A 448 19.23 2.72 -21.02
CA VAL A 448 17.80 3.00 -21.19
C VAL A 448 17.62 4.37 -21.86
N ASP A 449 17.18 4.31 -23.11
CA ASP A 449 16.70 5.40 -23.95
C ASP A 449 17.65 6.61 -24.07
N ILE A 450 18.93 6.35 -24.33
CA ILE A 450 19.93 7.36 -24.63
C ILE A 450 21.03 6.82 -25.55
N ALA A 451 21.60 7.70 -26.38
CA ALA A 451 22.77 7.39 -27.21
C ALA A 451 24.02 8.17 -26.72
N PRO A 452 25.25 7.68 -26.97
CA PRO A 452 26.51 8.34 -26.60
C PRO A 452 26.86 9.50 -27.55
N GLY A 453 25.86 10.29 -27.95
CA GLY A 453 25.99 11.41 -28.86
C GLY A 453 26.16 12.75 -28.15
N THR A 454 26.88 13.66 -28.80
CA THR A 454 26.93 15.09 -28.48
C THR A 454 25.78 15.81 -29.18
N GLY A 455 25.07 16.67 -28.44
CA GLY A 455 23.98 17.47 -29.01
C GLY A 455 23.49 18.54 -28.06
N ALA A 456 22.80 19.54 -28.61
CA ALA A 456 22.18 20.58 -27.80
C ALA A 456 21.12 19.96 -26.88
N ILE A 457 21.13 20.37 -25.60
CA ILE A 457 20.04 20.06 -24.68
C ILE A 457 18.76 20.74 -25.14
N SER A 458 17.66 20.03 -24.96
CA SER A 458 16.35 20.47 -25.41
C SER A 458 15.94 21.78 -24.69
N PRO A 459 15.27 22.73 -25.39
CA PRO A 459 14.82 23.98 -24.77
C PRO A 459 13.96 23.77 -23.52
N GLU A 460 13.22 22.66 -23.47
CA GLU A 460 12.35 22.29 -22.36
C GLU A 460 13.14 22.10 -21.06
N PHE A 461 14.28 21.40 -21.09
CA PHE A 461 15.11 21.24 -19.88
C PHE A 461 15.67 22.55 -19.35
N ARG A 462 16.00 23.50 -20.24
CA ARG A 462 16.40 24.85 -19.83
C ARG A 462 15.25 25.59 -19.19
N ALA A 463 14.05 25.46 -19.77
CA ALA A 463 12.84 26.06 -19.21
C ALA A 463 12.51 25.49 -17.82
N TYR A 464 12.71 24.19 -17.58
CA TYR A 464 12.55 23.60 -16.24
C TYR A 464 13.53 24.19 -15.23
N LEU A 465 14.82 24.35 -15.57
CA LEU A 465 15.78 24.99 -14.66
C LEU A 465 15.39 26.43 -14.33
N THR A 466 14.89 27.19 -15.32
CA THR A 466 14.36 28.54 -15.10
C THR A 466 13.17 28.53 -14.16
N ALA A 467 12.19 27.64 -14.38
CA ALA A 467 11.01 27.52 -13.53
C ALA A 467 11.38 27.07 -12.10
N MET A 468 12.34 26.16 -11.95
CA MET A 468 12.84 25.75 -10.63
C MET A 468 13.52 26.89 -9.88
N LYS A 469 14.23 27.78 -10.59
CA LYS A 469 14.79 29.00 -10.01
C LYS A 469 13.68 29.98 -9.60
N GLU A 470 12.68 30.19 -10.45
CA GLU A 470 11.50 31.01 -10.12
C GLU A 470 10.81 30.51 -8.84
N ILE A 471 10.65 29.18 -8.67
CA ILE A 471 10.08 28.58 -7.46
C ILE A 471 10.95 28.88 -6.21
N ASN A 472 12.27 28.72 -6.31
CA ASN A 472 13.20 29.04 -5.22
C ASN A 472 13.17 30.53 -4.84
N ASP A 473 13.00 31.41 -5.83
CA ASP A 473 12.97 32.86 -5.66
C ASP A 473 11.63 33.35 -5.12
N ALA A 474 10.52 32.71 -5.51
CA ALA A 474 9.17 33.00 -5.05
C ALA A 474 8.93 32.66 -3.57
N LYS A 475 9.85 31.94 -2.92
CA LYS A 475 9.77 31.56 -1.49
C LYS A 475 8.44 30.89 -1.15
N VAL A 476 8.01 29.96 -2.01
CA VAL A 476 6.74 29.25 -1.85
C VAL A 476 6.68 28.46 -0.55
N MET A 477 5.52 28.46 0.10
CA MET A 477 5.29 27.80 1.38
C MET A 477 4.55 26.47 1.23
N SER A 478 4.05 26.16 0.04
CA SER A 478 3.37 24.91 -0.28
C SER A 478 3.82 24.31 -1.61
N ARG A 479 3.72 22.98 -1.74
CA ARG A 479 3.97 22.29 -3.02
C ARG A 479 2.95 22.69 -4.10
N LYS A 480 1.75 23.10 -3.70
CA LYS A 480 0.69 23.58 -4.60
C LYS A 480 1.10 24.90 -5.27
N GLU A 481 1.69 25.82 -4.51
CA GLU A 481 2.26 27.07 -5.08
C GLU A 481 3.39 26.77 -6.06
N ALA A 482 4.28 25.82 -5.71
CA ALA A 482 5.36 25.40 -6.60
C ALA A 482 4.84 24.78 -7.91
N ASP A 483 3.83 23.91 -7.83
CA ASP A 483 3.18 23.30 -9.01
C ASP A 483 2.51 24.36 -9.88
N ALA A 484 1.87 25.38 -9.29
CA ALA A 484 1.24 26.46 -10.05
C ALA A 484 2.26 27.30 -10.84
N ILE A 485 3.48 27.48 -10.33
CA ILE A 485 4.57 28.11 -11.08
C ILE A 485 5.03 27.18 -12.21
N LEU A 486 5.31 25.91 -11.89
CA LEU A 486 5.82 24.94 -12.85
C LEU A 486 4.83 24.64 -13.99
N ALA A 487 3.52 24.72 -13.73
CA ALA A 487 2.44 24.53 -14.69
C ALA A 487 2.43 25.55 -15.84
N LYS A 488 3.07 26.71 -15.66
CA LYS A 488 3.28 27.68 -16.75
C LYS A 488 4.27 27.17 -17.80
N THR A 489 5.15 26.25 -17.42
CA THR A 489 6.23 25.72 -18.25
C THR A 489 5.97 24.30 -18.72
N GLU A 490 5.42 23.44 -17.85
CA GLU A 490 5.18 22.02 -18.14
C GLU A 490 3.70 21.67 -18.00
N PRO A 491 2.97 21.41 -19.11
CA PRO A 491 1.56 21.04 -19.05
C PRO A 491 1.30 19.63 -18.51
N ASP A 492 2.25 18.70 -18.60
CA ASP A 492 2.09 17.32 -18.11
C ASP A 492 2.21 17.25 -16.57
N LEU A 493 1.12 16.84 -15.91
CA LEU A 493 1.08 16.73 -14.46
C LEU A 493 2.10 15.71 -13.91
N GLY A 494 2.31 14.59 -14.61
CA GLY A 494 3.26 13.56 -14.18
C GLY A 494 4.69 14.08 -14.14
N VAL A 495 5.12 14.79 -15.18
CA VAL A 495 6.44 15.44 -15.24
C VAL A 495 6.58 16.50 -14.14
N ARG A 496 5.55 17.33 -13.92
CA ARG A 496 5.59 18.32 -12.82
C ARG A 496 5.78 17.65 -11.47
N GLN A 497 4.94 16.68 -11.14
CA GLN A 497 5.02 15.98 -9.86
C GLN A 497 6.36 15.27 -9.69
N PHE A 498 6.91 14.68 -10.77
CA PHE A 498 8.26 14.12 -10.78
C PHE A 498 9.34 15.17 -10.45
N LEU A 499 9.33 16.33 -11.12
CA LEU A 499 10.31 17.40 -10.85
C LEU A 499 10.20 17.89 -9.41
N LEU A 500 8.97 18.10 -8.91
CA LEU A 500 8.68 18.55 -7.55
C LEU A 500 9.07 17.53 -6.46
N THR A 501 9.41 16.27 -6.80
CA THR A 501 10.02 15.34 -5.82
C THR A 501 11.39 15.80 -5.30
N ASN A 502 12.00 16.78 -5.96
CA ASN A 502 13.26 17.39 -5.53
C ASN A 502 13.09 18.61 -4.62
N LEU A 503 11.85 19.05 -4.37
CA LEU A 503 11.57 20.06 -3.36
C LEU A 503 11.83 19.50 -1.96
N ILE A 504 12.53 20.30 -1.17
CA ILE A 504 12.82 20.08 0.24
C ILE A 504 12.44 21.33 1.02
N ARG A 505 12.22 21.16 2.32
CA ARG A 505 11.97 22.24 3.26
C ARG A 505 12.62 21.85 4.58
N ASN A 506 13.39 22.76 5.16
CA ASN A 506 14.18 22.48 6.36
C ASN A 506 13.35 22.51 7.64
N SER A 507 12.28 23.33 7.66
CA SER A 507 11.37 23.51 8.78
C SER A 507 10.04 24.12 8.34
N ASP A 508 9.04 24.10 9.20
CA ASP A 508 7.70 24.57 8.82
C ASP A 508 7.61 26.07 8.51
N SER A 509 8.51 26.84 9.08
CA SER A 509 8.65 28.28 8.87
C SER A 509 9.55 28.66 7.70
N THR A 510 10.17 27.69 7.01
CA THR A 510 11.06 27.98 5.87
C THR A 510 10.37 27.70 4.55
N PRO A 511 10.60 28.52 3.52
CA PRO A 511 10.15 28.22 2.17
C PRO A 511 10.69 26.88 1.65
N TYR A 512 9.95 26.29 0.71
CA TYR A 512 10.47 25.18 -0.08
C TYR A 512 11.62 25.66 -0.98
N SER A 513 12.58 24.77 -1.20
CA SER A 513 13.63 24.95 -2.19
C SER A 513 13.97 23.62 -2.87
N PHE A 514 14.49 23.70 -4.09
CA PHE A 514 15.05 22.52 -4.75
C PHE A 514 16.36 22.12 -4.07
N ARG A 515 16.49 20.84 -3.75
CA ARG A 515 17.76 20.26 -3.27
C ARG A 515 18.87 20.26 -4.32
N LEU A 516 18.51 20.48 -5.59
CA LEU A 516 19.44 20.50 -6.70
C LEU A 516 20.22 21.82 -6.66
N PRO A 517 21.55 21.82 -6.87
CA PRO A 517 22.32 23.06 -6.95
C PRO A 517 22.05 23.74 -8.30
N LEU A 518 20.93 24.46 -8.40
CA LEU A 518 20.42 25.03 -9.65
C LEU A 518 21.42 25.96 -10.34
N ASP A 519 22.30 26.62 -9.59
CA ASP A 519 23.35 27.47 -10.16
C ASP A 519 24.45 26.68 -10.85
N TYR A 520 24.84 25.52 -10.30
CA TYR A 520 25.81 24.63 -10.93
C TYR A 520 25.19 24.01 -12.19
N LEU A 521 23.97 23.45 -12.05
CA LEU A 521 23.26 22.84 -13.16
C LEU A 521 23.00 23.82 -14.31
N SER A 522 22.65 25.06 -14.00
CA SER A 522 22.42 26.09 -15.01
C SER A 522 23.69 26.49 -15.78
N LYS A 523 24.87 26.42 -15.16
CA LYS A 523 26.15 26.71 -15.82
C LYS A 523 26.66 25.54 -16.65
N GLN A 524 26.32 24.31 -16.26
CA GLN A 524 26.76 23.07 -16.90
C GLN A 524 25.71 22.45 -17.81
N ILE A 525 24.56 23.10 -18.04
CA ILE A 525 23.45 22.50 -18.77
C ILE A 525 23.86 22.01 -20.16
N ASP A 526 24.80 22.70 -20.81
CA ASP A 526 25.38 22.28 -22.09
C ASP A 526 26.22 20.99 -21.99
N GLU A 527 26.91 20.79 -20.87
CA GLU A 527 27.71 19.59 -20.60
C GLU A 527 26.84 18.32 -20.50
N ILE A 528 25.56 18.44 -20.09
CA ILE A 528 24.63 17.30 -20.08
C ILE A 528 24.42 16.76 -21.51
N GLY A 529 24.50 17.63 -22.52
CA GLY A 529 24.43 17.27 -23.92
C GLY A 529 25.69 16.59 -24.46
N SER A 530 26.81 16.65 -23.73
CA SER A 530 28.12 16.19 -24.18
C SER A 530 28.30 14.66 -24.10
N PHE A 531 29.43 14.18 -24.59
CA PHE A 531 29.94 12.83 -24.33
C PHE A 531 31.48 12.88 -24.38
N PRO A 532 32.22 12.22 -23.47
CA PRO A 532 33.64 12.50 -23.26
C PRO A 532 34.56 11.89 -24.32
N PHE A 533 34.05 11.00 -25.16
CA PHE A 533 34.84 10.30 -26.18
C PHE A 533 34.38 10.69 -27.59
N ALA A 534 35.34 10.78 -28.51
CA ALA A 534 35.06 10.98 -29.92
C ALA A 534 34.77 9.63 -30.61
N PRO A 535 33.88 9.58 -31.63
CA PRO A 535 33.54 8.34 -32.31
C PRO A 535 34.78 7.59 -32.81
N GLY A 536 34.85 6.27 -32.58
CA GLY A 536 35.96 5.42 -33.01
C GLY A 536 37.24 5.50 -32.15
N THR A 537 37.23 6.25 -31.05
CA THR A 537 38.40 6.34 -30.14
C THR A 537 38.41 5.29 -29.03
N LYS A 538 37.25 4.71 -28.71
CA LYS A 538 37.05 3.75 -27.63
C LYS A 538 36.06 2.69 -28.09
N GLU A 539 36.17 1.50 -27.54
CA GLU A 539 35.26 0.39 -27.79
C GLU A 539 35.14 -0.46 -26.53
N TRP A 540 33.94 -0.97 -26.25
CA TRP A 540 33.70 -1.96 -25.22
C TRP A 540 32.96 -3.19 -25.77
N THR A 541 33.61 -4.35 -25.71
CA THR A 541 33.11 -5.61 -26.32
C THR A 541 32.32 -6.47 -25.33
N GLY A 542 31.87 -5.90 -24.21
CA GLY A 542 30.99 -6.57 -23.25
C GLY A 542 29.53 -6.63 -23.74
N PRO A 543 28.73 -7.61 -23.27
CA PRO A 543 27.30 -7.64 -23.54
C PRO A 543 26.63 -6.33 -23.17
N THR A 544 25.92 -5.74 -24.12
CA THR A 544 25.26 -4.44 -23.95
C THR A 544 23.82 -4.50 -24.43
N LEU A 545 22.87 -4.07 -23.61
CA LEU A 545 21.47 -3.92 -24.01
C LEU A 545 21.11 -2.43 -24.09
N PHE A 546 20.62 -2.00 -25.25
CA PHE A 546 19.95 -0.72 -25.40
C PHE A 546 18.43 -0.92 -25.40
N LEU A 547 17.75 -0.25 -24.46
CA LEU A 547 16.29 -0.22 -24.38
C LEU A 547 15.78 1.11 -24.90
N LYS A 548 15.17 1.11 -26.08
CA LYS A 548 14.64 2.30 -26.75
C LYS A 548 13.14 2.45 -26.52
N GLY A 549 12.68 3.66 -26.19
CA GLY A 549 11.28 4.03 -26.31
C GLY A 549 10.89 4.31 -27.77
N ALA A 550 9.86 3.65 -28.28
CA ALA A 550 9.39 3.81 -29.67
C ALA A 550 8.97 5.26 -29.98
N LYS A 551 8.37 5.95 -29.01
CA LYS A 551 7.90 7.34 -29.12
C LYS A 551 9.00 8.36 -28.77
N SER A 552 10.16 7.88 -28.30
CA SER A 552 11.31 8.71 -27.93
C SER A 552 12.24 8.99 -29.10
N LYS A 553 12.85 10.18 -29.09
CA LYS A 553 13.81 10.65 -30.12
C LYS A 553 15.28 10.44 -29.72
N TYR A 554 15.56 10.04 -28.47
CA TYR A 554 16.92 9.96 -27.92
C TYR A 554 17.80 8.92 -28.61
N ILE A 555 17.25 7.74 -28.92
CA ILE A 555 17.87 6.75 -29.81
C ILE A 555 17.11 6.78 -31.14
N ASN A 556 17.79 6.99 -32.25
CA ASN A 556 17.19 7.10 -33.58
C ASN A 556 18.14 6.56 -34.65
N ARG A 557 17.63 6.39 -35.87
CA ARG A 557 18.39 5.79 -36.99
C ARG A 557 19.74 6.46 -37.28
N ARG A 558 19.91 7.73 -36.92
CA ARG A 558 21.17 8.47 -37.17
C ARG A 558 22.23 8.22 -36.11
N ASN A 559 21.84 7.86 -34.88
CA ASN A 559 22.78 7.64 -33.77
C ASN A 559 22.94 6.17 -33.36
N ILE A 560 22.15 5.24 -33.91
CA ILE A 560 22.37 3.79 -33.76
C ILE A 560 23.79 3.38 -34.22
N PRO A 561 24.32 3.83 -35.38
CA PRO A 561 25.68 3.49 -35.79
C PRO A 561 26.76 3.98 -34.81
N LEU A 562 26.46 5.07 -34.08
CA LEU A 562 27.35 5.56 -33.04
C LEU A 562 27.34 4.64 -31.81
N CYS A 563 26.17 4.14 -31.41
CA CYS A 563 26.08 3.13 -30.36
C CYS A 563 26.84 1.86 -30.75
N GLU A 564 26.66 1.37 -31.98
CA GLU A 564 27.34 0.18 -32.51
C GLU A 564 28.87 0.35 -32.52
N GLY A 565 29.35 1.53 -32.90
CA GLY A 565 30.80 1.82 -32.93
C GLY A 565 31.47 1.81 -31.56
N TYR A 566 30.76 2.19 -30.49
CA TYR A 566 31.29 2.08 -29.12
C TYR A 566 31.03 0.71 -28.49
N PHE A 567 29.94 0.05 -28.87
CA PHE A 567 29.43 -1.17 -28.24
C PHE A 567 29.07 -2.22 -29.29
N PRO A 568 30.05 -2.87 -29.94
CA PRO A 568 29.80 -3.76 -31.08
C PRO A 568 29.00 -5.02 -30.74
N LYS A 569 28.88 -5.38 -29.46
CA LYS A 569 28.01 -6.48 -28.98
C LYS A 569 26.67 -6.00 -28.44
N MET A 570 26.20 -4.84 -28.90
CA MET A 570 24.92 -4.31 -28.43
C MET A 570 23.72 -5.07 -29.01
N GLU A 571 22.70 -5.25 -28.18
CA GLU A 571 21.35 -5.65 -28.56
C GLU A 571 20.43 -4.42 -28.42
N LEU A 572 19.58 -4.16 -29.42
CA LEU A 572 18.62 -3.05 -29.37
C LEU A 572 17.20 -3.62 -29.24
N LYS A 573 16.54 -3.39 -28.10
CA LYS A 573 15.13 -3.74 -27.88
C LYS A 573 14.29 -2.46 -27.80
N THR A 574 13.21 -2.40 -28.57
CA THR A 574 12.31 -1.24 -28.62
C THR A 574 11.00 -1.56 -27.92
N LEU A 575 10.55 -0.68 -27.04
CA LEU A 575 9.30 -0.80 -26.29
C LEU A 575 8.36 0.36 -26.62
N GLU A 576 7.05 0.10 -26.66
CA GLU A 576 5.99 1.09 -26.99
C GLU A 576 5.77 2.13 -25.88
N THR A 577 6.78 2.98 -25.68
CA THR A 577 6.91 3.97 -24.59
C THR A 577 7.52 5.27 -25.11
N GLY A 578 7.35 6.34 -24.33
CA GLY A 578 8.15 7.56 -24.42
C GLY A 578 9.55 7.40 -23.82
N HIS A 579 10.09 8.48 -23.25
CA HIS A 579 11.45 8.49 -22.70
C HIS A 579 11.57 7.69 -21.38
N TRP A 580 10.47 7.57 -20.64
CA TRP A 580 10.45 6.94 -19.31
C TRP A 580 10.08 5.46 -19.42
N VAL A 581 10.83 4.72 -20.26
CA VAL A 581 10.59 3.30 -20.61
C VAL A 581 10.22 2.44 -19.41
N HIS A 582 11.03 2.53 -18.35
CA HIS A 582 10.89 1.74 -17.12
C HIS A 582 9.73 2.20 -16.22
N ALA A 583 9.22 3.42 -16.38
CA ALA A 583 8.06 3.92 -15.64
C ALA A 583 6.74 3.67 -16.40
N GLU A 584 6.75 3.79 -17.73
CA GLU A 584 5.57 3.59 -18.57
C GLU A 584 5.22 2.10 -18.76
N LYS A 585 6.23 1.24 -18.90
CA LYS A 585 6.07 -0.20 -19.15
C LYS A 585 7.00 -1.03 -18.25
N PRO A 586 6.76 -1.02 -16.93
CA PRO A 586 7.67 -1.65 -15.96
C PRO A 586 7.80 -3.17 -16.13
N ARG A 587 6.73 -3.87 -16.52
CA ARG A 587 6.76 -5.33 -16.70
C ARG A 587 7.60 -5.73 -17.92
N GLU A 588 7.37 -5.08 -19.05
CA GLU A 588 8.10 -5.32 -20.30
C GLU A 588 9.58 -4.93 -20.17
N PHE A 589 9.85 -3.87 -19.39
CA PHE A 589 11.21 -3.49 -19.00
C PHE A 589 11.90 -4.59 -18.18
N LEU A 590 11.25 -5.11 -17.14
CA LEU A 590 11.79 -6.19 -16.30
C LEU A 590 12.05 -7.46 -17.08
N GLN A 591 11.10 -7.86 -17.93
CA GLN A 591 11.25 -9.03 -18.79
C GLN A 591 12.46 -8.88 -19.74
N ALA A 592 12.63 -7.70 -20.35
CA ALA A 592 13.78 -7.43 -21.20
C ALA A 592 15.12 -7.51 -20.46
N LEU A 593 15.14 -7.05 -19.20
CA LEU A 593 16.32 -7.10 -18.35
C LEU A 593 16.64 -8.56 -17.96
N GLU A 594 15.65 -9.34 -17.56
CA GLU A 594 15.78 -10.76 -17.22
C GLU A 594 16.31 -11.57 -18.41
N GLU A 595 15.66 -11.47 -19.57
CA GLU A 595 16.07 -12.16 -20.81
C GLU A 595 17.54 -11.86 -21.17
N PHE A 596 17.97 -10.60 -21.05
CA PHE A 596 19.34 -10.20 -21.35
C PHE A 596 20.33 -10.73 -20.33
N LEU A 597 19.99 -10.67 -19.04
CA LEU A 597 20.88 -11.15 -17.98
C LEU A 597 21.03 -12.67 -18.03
N ASP A 598 19.95 -13.42 -18.22
CA ASP A 598 19.97 -14.88 -18.30
C ASP A 598 20.79 -15.38 -19.49
N LYS A 599 20.65 -14.74 -20.65
CA LYS A 599 21.43 -15.04 -21.85
C LYS A 599 22.94 -14.82 -21.66
N ASN A 600 23.33 -13.92 -20.76
CA ASN A 600 24.72 -13.47 -20.59
C ASN A 600 25.27 -13.73 -19.17
N SER A 601 24.67 -14.66 -18.42
CA SER A 601 25.00 -14.99 -17.02
C SER A 601 26.31 -15.75 -16.84
#